data_AF-A0A0Q5VQ92-F1
#
_entry.id   AF-A0A0Q5VQ92-F1
#
_cell.length_a   1.000
_cell.length_b   1.000
_cell.length_c   1.000
_cell.angle_alpha   90.00
_cell.angle_beta   90.00
_cell.angle_gamma   90.00
#
_symmetry.space_group_name_H-M   'P 1'
#
loop_
_entity.id
_entity.type
_entity.pdbx_description
1 polymer ?
#
loop_
_entity_poly.entity_id
_entity_poly.type
_entity_poly.pdbx_seq_one_letter_code
_entity_poly.pdbx_strand_id
1 'polypeptide(L)'
;MTNPSGDAGLGDGDPRGGSISRRKALFLGAGAGAGATVGGAATAIAVRRGGRTTPSEPGPSAGALGLVAVEDFRADGRDDDATLAAAVRHAAAQTHKPAVVFANRAYDLTRPVPAYSGLHLMQLGKGEEFRFGQSIRVPVGGLVAFDPAAHSITLEELSCEVRDHLLEPIPRDASRGAWRDVRVSGGGTSGGSTLLQGAFLRLDFQPAYVNDVSDSVVRIGGSDSWLFTRGPHYVSGTLPPDRPFLDLVDLGQSIVGSAYITAQGGHGVAIGGRATGLRLTGTMVDATGRTGESATQLAGLQITGGIDTTVTDLWVFNANASGASPGLVTVTGGEDVLFVAPRFPGFVDGQPAADVDGPCIHTTVPITVLAPKAAGRAKLLSEAEPGLITLVGAPGWEVRTT
;
A
#
# COMPACT_ATOMS: atom_id res chain seq x y z
N MET A 1 19.52 41.67 42.40
CA MET A 1 20.78 42.37 42.72
C MET A 1 21.78 41.27 43.04
N THR A 2 22.88 41.03 42.34
CA THR A 2 23.59 41.71 41.25
C THR A 2 24.54 40.65 40.67
N ASN A 3 24.53 40.47 39.34
CA ASN A 3 25.65 39.92 38.58
C ASN A 3 26.80 40.93 38.56
N PRO A 4 28.04 40.48 38.31
CA PRO A 4 28.76 40.89 37.07
C PRO A 4 29.43 39.66 36.38
N SER A 5 29.27 39.42 35.06
CA SER A 5 30.05 39.92 33.89
C SER A 5 31.56 39.59 33.96
N GLY A 6 32.29 39.06 32.96
CA GLY A 6 32.16 38.72 31.53
C GLY A 6 33.46 37.95 31.16
N ASP A 7 33.95 37.73 29.94
CA ASP A 7 33.55 37.95 28.55
C ASP A 7 34.59 37.17 27.69
N ALA A 8 34.21 36.86 26.44
CA ALA A 8 34.99 36.64 25.21
C ALA A 8 36.24 35.72 25.17
N GLY A 9 36.13 34.70 24.30
CA GLY A 9 37.26 33.99 23.68
C GLY A 9 36.84 33.35 22.36
N LEU A 10 36.88 34.13 21.27
CA LEU A 10 36.70 33.70 19.89
C LEU A 10 37.89 32.83 19.43
N GLY A 11 37.59 31.77 18.66
CA GLY A 11 38.59 30.97 17.97
C GLY A 11 37.97 30.30 16.74
N ASP A 12 38.02 31.01 15.61
CA ASP A 12 37.75 30.49 14.26
C ASP A 12 38.74 29.38 13.89
N GLY A 13 38.25 28.36 13.19
CA GLY A 13 39.10 27.33 12.57
C GLY A 13 38.36 26.10 12.04
N ASP A 14 37.45 26.28 11.07
CA ASP A 14 37.09 25.22 10.11
C ASP A 14 38.15 25.20 8.99
N PRO A 15 38.64 24.03 8.55
CA PRO A 15 38.07 23.46 7.33
C PRO A 15 37.99 21.91 7.32
N ARG A 16 36.79 21.42 6.99
CA ARG A 16 36.51 20.31 6.06
C ARG A 16 36.77 18.89 6.55
N GLY A 17 35.68 18.19 6.82
CA GLY A 17 35.61 16.72 6.90
C GLY A 17 34.16 16.23 6.93
N GLY A 18 33.38 16.50 5.88
CA GLY A 18 31.96 16.20 5.82
C GLY A 18 31.65 14.71 5.97
N SER A 19 30.92 14.35 7.03
CA SER A 19 30.30 13.04 7.14
C SER A 19 29.01 13.03 6.32
N ILE A 20 29.09 12.49 5.10
CA ILE A 20 27.93 12.22 4.27
C ILE A 20 27.08 11.15 4.98
N SER A 21 25.87 11.57 5.37
CA SER A 21 24.79 10.76 5.92
C SER A 21 24.53 9.52 5.04
N ARG A 22 24.74 8.33 5.61
CA ARG A 22 24.42 7.04 4.99
C ARG A 22 22.91 6.76 5.02
N ARG A 23 22.12 7.62 4.35
CA ARG A 23 20.77 7.28 3.86
C ARG A 23 20.83 7.09 2.36
N LYS A 24 21.45 5.98 1.92
CA LYS A 24 21.44 5.45 0.54
C LYS A 24 22.29 4.17 0.53
N ALA A 25 21.73 3.06 1.02
CA ALA A 25 22.32 1.74 0.84
C ALA A 25 21.32 0.64 1.18
N LEU A 26 20.27 0.48 0.36
CA LEU A 26 19.64 -0.84 0.20
C LEU A 26 18.92 -0.94 -1.15
N PHE A 27 19.67 -0.78 -2.25
CA PHE A 27 19.30 -1.30 -3.57
C PHE A 27 20.55 -1.19 -4.45
N LEU A 28 21.48 -2.16 -4.36
CA LEU A 28 22.45 -2.47 -5.41
C LEU A 28 23.38 -3.63 -4.99
N GLY A 29 23.41 -4.65 -5.85
CA GLY A 29 24.44 -5.68 -5.92
C GLY A 29 23.86 -7.09 -6.06
N ALA A 30 24.15 -7.92 -7.05
CA ALA A 30 24.70 -7.84 -8.41
C ALA A 30 24.76 -9.31 -8.89
N GLY A 31 24.62 -9.57 -10.19
CA GLY A 31 24.84 -10.92 -10.74
C GLY A 31 24.48 -11.04 -12.21
N ALA A 32 25.37 -10.53 -13.06
CA ALA A 32 25.28 -10.52 -14.52
C ALA A 32 25.57 -11.89 -15.18
N GLY A 33 25.15 -12.07 -16.43
CA GLY A 33 25.76 -13.04 -17.34
C GLY A 33 24.99 -13.40 -18.62
N ALA A 34 25.44 -12.82 -19.75
CA ALA A 34 25.28 -13.23 -21.16
C ALA A 34 23.86 -13.17 -21.78
N GLY A 35 23.60 -12.58 -22.96
CA GLY A 35 24.44 -12.19 -24.08
C GLY A 35 23.92 -12.84 -25.36
N ALA A 36 23.12 -12.13 -26.17
CA ALA A 36 22.95 -12.40 -27.60
C ALA A 36 22.24 -11.22 -28.30
N THR A 37 22.95 -10.59 -29.23
CA THR A 37 22.51 -9.55 -30.15
C THR A 37 21.91 -10.17 -31.41
N VAL A 38 20.68 -9.77 -31.76
CA VAL A 38 20.06 -9.85 -33.10
C VAL A 38 19.09 -8.65 -33.15
N GLY A 39 19.08 -7.71 -34.09
CA GLY A 39 19.49 -7.70 -35.48
C GLY A 39 18.25 -7.45 -36.36
N GLY A 40 18.01 -6.19 -36.78
CA GLY A 40 17.01 -5.81 -37.81
C GLY A 40 15.73 -5.16 -37.27
N ALA A 41 15.11 -4.15 -37.89
CA ALA A 41 15.40 -3.41 -39.11
C ALA A 41 14.67 -2.05 -39.00
N ALA A 42 15.36 -0.94 -39.25
CA ALA A 42 14.74 0.37 -39.43
C ALA A 42 14.22 0.47 -40.86
N THR A 43 12.91 0.60 -41.03
CA THR A 43 12.30 0.84 -42.34
C THR A 43 12.25 2.34 -42.58
N ALA A 44 13.06 2.83 -43.52
CA ALA A 44 13.02 4.19 -44.01
C ALA A 44 11.82 4.37 -44.96
N ILE A 45 10.93 5.32 -44.65
CA ILE A 45 9.86 5.72 -45.57
C ILE A 45 10.39 6.84 -46.47
N ALA A 46 10.44 6.55 -47.77
CA ALA A 46 10.80 7.48 -48.82
C ALA A 46 9.72 8.57 -49.00
N VAL A 47 10.13 9.83 -48.94
CA VAL A 47 9.31 10.99 -49.31
C VAL A 47 9.19 11.05 -50.83
N ARG A 48 7.96 10.92 -51.36
CA ARG A 48 7.63 11.29 -52.75
C ARG A 48 6.61 12.42 -52.74
N ARG A 49 7.05 13.61 -53.15
CA ARG A 49 6.20 14.77 -53.45
C ARG A 49 5.40 14.51 -54.73
N GLY A 50 4.08 14.65 -54.67
CA GLY A 50 3.25 14.78 -55.86
C GLY A 50 1.75 14.76 -55.56
N GLY A 51 1.05 15.82 -55.94
CA GLY A 51 -0.35 15.73 -56.40
C GLY A 51 -1.45 15.85 -55.35
N ARG A 52 -2.06 17.03 -55.33
CA ARG A 52 -3.23 17.48 -54.57
C ARG A 52 -4.52 16.74 -54.99
N THR A 53 -5.12 15.98 -54.06
CA THR A 53 -6.58 15.74 -53.93
C THR A 53 -6.85 15.42 -52.46
N THR A 54 -7.71 16.21 -51.80
CA THR A 54 -8.14 16.02 -50.41
C THR A 54 -8.95 14.74 -50.23
N PRO A 55 -8.50 13.79 -49.39
CA PRO A 55 -9.36 12.78 -48.80
C PRO A 55 -9.66 13.17 -47.34
N SER A 56 -10.85 12.79 -46.89
CA SER A 56 -11.35 12.83 -45.52
C SER A 56 -10.28 12.61 -44.44
N GLU A 57 -10.42 13.32 -43.32
CA GLU A 57 -9.68 13.05 -42.07
C GLU A 57 -9.55 11.53 -41.84
N PRO A 58 -8.33 11.00 -41.71
CA PRO A 58 -8.16 9.65 -41.24
C PRO A 58 -8.56 9.64 -39.76
N GLY A 59 -9.71 9.05 -39.45
CA GLY A 59 -10.00 8.62 -38.09
C GLY A 59 -8.88 7.71 -37.59
N PRO A 60 -8.55 7.74 -36.29
CA PRO A 60 -7.44 6.97 -35.74
C PRO A 60 -7.57 5.50 -36.12
N SER A 61 -6.50 4.95 -36.70
CA SER A 61 -6.48 3.61 -37.29
C SER A 61 -6.84 2.54 -36.26
N ALA A 62 -7.89 1.77 -36.54
CA ALA A 62 -8.15 0.50 -35.89
C ALA A 62 -7.01 -0.49 -36.27
N GLY A 63 -6.19 -0.92 -35.31
CA GLY A 63 -5.17 -1.92 -35.60
C GLY A 63 -3.97 -2.07 -34.64
N ALA A 64 -4.00 -1.53 -33.43
CA ALA A 64 -3.01 -1.83 -32.38
C ALA A 64 -3.73 -1.87 -31.03
N LEU A 65 -3.30 -2.74 -30.11
CA LEU A 65 -3.75 -2.69 -28.71
C LEU A 65 -3.58 -1.24 -28.22
N GLY A 66 -4.72 -0.57 -28.05
CA GLY A 66 -4.80 0.87 -28.23
C GLY A 66 -4.36 1.65 -27.01
N LEU A 67 -3.64 2.74 -27.24
CA LEU A 67 -3.42 3.80 -26.26
C LEU A 67 -4.17 5.03 -26.72
N VAL A 68 -4.79 5.74 -25.78
CA VAL A 68 -5.49 7.00 -25.99
C VAL A 68 -4.89 8.01 -25.03
N ALA A 69 -4.09 8.95 -25.52
CA ALA A 69 -3.51 9.98 -24.66
C ALA A 69 -4.61 10.98 -24.24
N VAL A 70 -4.66 11.33 -22.96
CA VAL A 70 -5.59 12.35 -22.45
C VAL A 70 -5.38 13.68 -23.19
N GLU A 71 -4.13 13.99 -23.50
CA GLU A 71 -3.74 15.24 -24.16
C GLU A 71 -4.23 15.37 -25.61
N ASP A 72 -4.53 14.26 -26.31
CA ASP A 72 -5.13 14.30 -27.66
C ASP A 72 -6.52 14.95 -27.64
N PHE A 73 -7.15 15.05 -26.47
CA PHE A 73 -8.46 15.66 -26.26
C PHE A 73 -8.38 17.05 -25.62
N ARG A 74 -7.17 17.59 -25.42
CA ARG A 74 -7.01 18.94 -24.88
C ARG A 74 -7.31 19.97 -25.98
N ALA A 75 -8.30 20.81 -25.70
CA ALA A 75 -8.62 21.98 -26.52
C ALA A 75 -8.35 23.24 -25.70
N ASP A 76 -8.09 24.37 -26.38
CA ASP A 76 -7.82 25.65 -25.73
C ASP A 76 -8.92 26.00 -24.71
N GLY A 77 -8.51 26.28 -23.46
CA GLY A 77 -9.42 26.64 -22.36
C GLY A 77 -10.21 25.49 -21.73
N ARG A 78 -10.02 24.24 -22.16
CA ARG A 78 -10.64 23.07 -21.52
C ARG A 78 -9.89 22.69 -20.24
N ASP A 79 -10.64 22.47 -19.15
CA ASP A 79 -10.10 21.97 -17.90
C ASP A 79 -9.72 20.48 -17.98
N ASP A 80 -9.03 19.99 -16.95
CA ASP A 80 -8.52 18.62 -16.91
C ASP A 80 -9.64 17.58 -16.82
N ASP A 81 -10.73 17.88 -16.10
CA ASP A 81 -11.89 17.00 -16.00
C ASP A 81 -12.57 16.80 -17.37
N ALA A 82 -12.83 17.88 -18.11
CA ALA A 82 -13.48 17.79 -19.42
C ALA A 82 -12.57 17.13 -20.46
N THR A 83 -11.26 17.33 -20.35
CA THR A 83 -10.26 16.68 -21.20
C THR A 83 -10.23 15.17 -20.94
N LEU A 84 -10.13 14.76 -19.67
CA LEU A 84 -10.16 13.36 -19.27
C LEU A 84 -11.49 12.69 -19.62
N ALA A 85 -12.62 13.34 -19.33
CA ALA A 85 -13.95 12.81 -19.65
C ALA A 85 -14.13 12.58 -21.16
N ALA A 86 -13.54 13.42 -22.02
CA ALA A 86 -13.57 13.23 -23.46
C ALA A 86 -12.75 12.00 -23.89
N ALA A 87 -11.54 11.83 -23.36
CA ALA A 87 -10.69 10.67 -23.63
C ALA A 87 -11.33 9.36 -23.15
N VAL A 88 -11.88 9.36 -21.93
CA VAL A 88 -12.57 8.21 -21.33
C VAL A 88 -13.81 7.83 -22.14
N ARG A 89 -14.63 8.80 -22.54
CA ARG A 89 -15.82 8.54 -23.38
C ARG A 89 -15.43 7.97 -24.74
N HIS A 90 -14.34 8.46 -25.34
CA HIS A 90 -13.82 7.91 -26.59
C HIS A 90 -13.38 6.46 -26.40
N ALA A 91 -12.62 6.14 -25.35
CA ALA A 91 -12.18 4.79 -25.02
C ALA A 91 -13.36 3.85 -24.72
N ALA A 92 -14.35 4.31 -23.96
CA ALA A 92 -15.56 3.56 -23.63
C ALA A 92 -16.38 3.19 -24.88
N ALA A 93 -16.37 4.01 -25.92
CA ALA A 93 -17.07 3.73 -27.18
C ALA A 93 -16.37 2.69 -28.08
N GLN A 94 -15.10 2.33 -27.79
CA GLN A 94 -14.35 1.37 -28.60
C GLN A 94 -14.80 -0.07 -28.33
N THR A 95 -14.71 -0.94 -29.35
CA THR A 95 -14.98 -2.38 -29.19
C THR A 95 -13.90 -3.05 -28.33
N HIS A 96 -12.62 -2.76 -28.61
CA HIS A 96 -11.49 -3.15 -27.77
C HIS A 96 -11.09 -1.93 -26.94
N LYS A 97 -11.25 -2.02 -25.61
CA LYS A 97 -11.04 -0.88 -24.71
C LYS A 97 -9.55 -0.51 -24.69
N PRO A 98 -9.16 0.68 -25.16
CA PRO A 98 -7.78 1.12 -25.09
C PRO A 98 -7.45 1.63 -23.68
N ALA A 99 -6.16 1.67 -23.36
CA ALA A 99 -5.70 2.34 -22.14
C ALA A 99 -5.74 3.86 -22.34
N VAL A 100 -6.30 4.58 -21.37
CA VAL A 100 -6.28 6.05 -21.32
C VAL A 100 -5.01 6.47 -20.60
N VAL A 101 -4.15 7.20 -21.30
CA VAL A 101 -2.80 7.51 -20.87
C VAL A 101 -2.69 8.95 -20.40
N PHE A 102 -2.37 9.14 -19.12
CA PHE A 102 -1.97 10.43 -18.57
C PHE A 102 -0.58 10.80 -19.07
N ALA A 103 -0.42 12.05 -19.51
CA ALA A 103 0.89 12.59 -19.84
C ALA A 103 1.70 12.88 -18.57
N ASN A 104 3.00 13.13 -18.76
CA ASN A 104 3.89 13.54 -17.69
C ASN A 104 3.65 15.02 -17.31
N ARG A 105 2.60 15.29 -16.53
CA ARG A 105 2.28 16.61 -15.94
C ARG A 105 1.33 16.46 -14.75
N ALA A 106 1.09 17.54 -14.03
CA ALA A 106 0.05 17.58 -13.01
C ALA A 106 -1.36 17.64 -13.63
N TYR A 107 -2.28 16.83 -13.13
CA TYR A 107 -3.71 16.89 -13.43
C TYR A 107 -4.48 17.31 -12.18
N ASP A 108 -5.32 18.34 -12.27
CA ASP A 108 -6.21 18.75 -11.17
C ASP A 108 -7.64 18.33 -11.48
N LEU A 109 -8.03 17.15 -10.99
CA LEU A 109 -9.35 16.58 -11.23
C LEU A 109 -10.29 16.95 -10.08
N THR A 110 -11.49 17.39 -10.42
CA THR A 110 -12.52 17.76 -9.44
C THR A 110 -13.72 16.81 -9.46
N ARG A 111 -13.79 15.92 -10.47
CA ARG A 111 -14.89 14.96 -10.63
C ARG A 111 -14.40 13.55 -10.89
N PRO A 112 -15.02 12.53 -10.26
CA PRO A 112 -14.73 11.14 -10.58
C PRO A 112 -15.01 10.81 -12.05
N VAL A 113 -14.23 9.90 -12.60
CA VAL A 113 -14.43 9.32 -13.93
C VAL A 113 -15.53 8.24 -13.85
N PRO A 114 -16.53 8.24 -14.75
CA PRO A 114 -17.50 7.15 -14.82
C PRO A 114 -16.81 5.81 -15.12
N ALA A 115 -17.06 4.80 -14.29
CA ALA A 115 -16.58 3.45 -14.57
C ALA A 115 -17.28 2.85 -15.80
N TYR A 116 -16.56 1.99 -16.52
CA TYR A 116 -17.11 1.09 -17.53
C TYR A 116 -16.27 -0.19 -17.57
N SER A 117 -16.85 -1.27 -18.11
CA SER A 117 -16.13 -2.54 -18.17
C SER A 117 -14.91 -2.50 -19.09
N GLY A 118 -13.75 -2.85 -18.55
CA GLY A 118 -12.46 -2.75 -19.24
C GLY A 118 -11.81 -1.36 -19.17
N LEU A 119 -12.26 -0.47 -18.28
CA LEU A 119 -11.59 0.82 -18.05
C LEU A 119 -10.12 0.59 -17.64
N HIS A 120 -9.19 1.17 -18.38
CA HIS A 120 -7.76 1.13 -18.08
C HIS A 120 -7.20 2.55 -18.07
N LEU A 121 -6.80 3.02 -16.89
CA LEU A 121 -6.10 4.28 -16.70
C LEU A 121 -4.63 4.00 -16.43
N MET A 122 -3.74 4.66 -17.17
CA MET A 122 -2.30 4.46 -17.00
C MET A 122 -1.50 5.74 -17.13
N GLN A 123 -0.29 5.74 -16.57
CA GLN A 123 0.69 6.81 -16.76
C GLN A 123 2.00 6.21 -17.27
N LEU A 124 2.62 6.87 -18.27
CA LEU A 124 3.91 6.45 -18.82
C LEU A 124 5.05 7.19 -18.13
N GLY A 125 5.99 6.43 -17.56
CA GLY A 125 7.25 6.94 -17.03
C GLY A 125 7.40 6.75 -15.52
N LYS A 126 8.44 6.01 -15.12
CA LYS A 126 8.95 5.98 -13.74
C LYS A 126 10.01 7.06 -13.64
N GLY A 127 9.65 8.26 -13.17
CA GLY A 127 10.59 9.36 -13.13
C GLY A 127 10.26 10.35 -12.03
N GLU A 128 11.00 10.21 -10.92
CA GLU A 128 11.00 11.06 -9.72
C GLU A 128 9.89 10.82 -8.70
N GLU A 129 10.27 10.96 -7.42
CA GLU A 129 9.38 10.92 -6.27
C GLU A 129 8.21 11.89 -6.49
N PHE A 130 6.97 11.41 -6.31
CA PHE A 130 5.67 12.11 -6.47
C PHE A 130 5.62 13.56 -5.98
N ARG A 131 6.51 13.96 -5.07
CA ARG A 131 6.58 15.31 -4.50
C ARG A 131 7.08 16.39 -5.47
N PHE A 132 7.70 16.05 -6.60
CA PHE A 132 8.51 17.04 -7.35
C PHE A 132 8.05 17.40 -8.77
N GLY A 133 6.97 16.82 -9.33
CA GLY A 133 6.47 17.34 -10.61
C GLY A 133 5.31 16.62 -11.32
N GLN A 134 4.93 15.41 -10.91
CA GLN A 134 3.93 14.60 -11.60
C GLN A 134 2.90 14.05 -10.62
N SER A 135 1.67 14.56 -10.65
CA SER A 135 0.61 14.03 -9.82
C SER A 135 -0.77 14.19 -10.46
N ILE A 136 -1.60 13.16 -10.31
CA ILE A 136 -3.03 13.22 -10.52
C ILE A 136 -3.64 13.55 -9.18
N ARG A 137 -4.14 14.78 -9.01
CA ARG A 137 -4.93 15.14 -7.83
C ARG A 137 -6.29 14.47 -7.96
N VAL A 138 -6.53 13.51 -7.09
CA VAL A 138 -7.75 12.71 -7.11
C VAL A 138 -8.89 13.55 -6.52
N PRO A 139 -10.06 13.59 -7.19
CA PRO A 139 -11.20 14.33 -6.68
C PRO A 139 -11.72 13.69 -5.39
N VAL A 140 -12.43 14.48 -4.59
CA VAL A 140 -13.13 13.94 -3.42
C VAL A 140 -14.15 12.91 -3.87
N GLY A 141 -14.18 11.76 -3.21
CA GLY A 141 -15.00 10.61 -3.57
C GLY A 141 -14.34 9.66 -4.55
N GLY A 142 -13.06 9.83 -4.89
CA GLY A 142 -12.29 8.85 -5.69
C GLY A 142 -12.12 9.19 -7.16
N LEU A 143 -11.06 8.63 -7.77
CA LEU A 143 -10.73 8.82 -9.19
C LEU A 143 -11.80 8.23 -10.11
N VAL A 144 -12.41 7.13 -9.69
CA VAL A 144 -13.39 6.37 -10.47
C VAL A 144 -14.68 6.23 -9.67
N ALA A 145 -15.79 6.67 -10.24
CA ALA A 145 -17.14 6.50 -9.68
C ALA A 145 -17.56 5.03 -9.73
N PHE A 146 -18.28 4.58 -8.71
CA PHE A 146 -18.76 3.21 -8.64
C PHE A 146 -19.95 2.99 -9.58
N ASP A 147 -19.85 1.95 -10.39
CA ASP A 147 -20.95 1.37 -11.16
C ASP A 147 -20.99 -0.13 -10.90
N PRO A 148 -22.06 -0.69 -10.30
CA PRO A 148 -22.15 -2.12 -10.02
C PRO A 148 -22.11 -2.99 -11.29
N ALA A 149 -22.40 -2.44 -12.49
CA ALA A 149 -22.29 -3.15 -13.75
C ALA A 149 -20.85 -3.21 -14.30
N ALA A 150 -20.01 -2.23 -13.95
CA ALA A 150 -18.63 -2.16 -14.41
C ALA A 150 -17.74 -3.23 -13.75
N HIS A 151 -16.77 -3.73 -14.51
CA HIS A 151 -15.79 -4.74 -14.07
C HIS A 151 -14.50 -4.65 -14.89
N SER A 152 -13.43 -5.30 -14.43
CA SER A 152 -12.13 -5.31 -15.14
C SER A 152 -11.54 -3.89 -15.26
N ILE A 153 -11.42 -3.21 -14.12
CA ILE A 153 -10.89 -1.85 -14.03
C ILE A 153 -9.42 -1.94 -13.68
N THR A 154 -8.56 -1.27 -14.46
CA THR A 154 -7.11 -1.25 -14.23
C THR A 154 -6.62 0.18 -14.01
N LEU A 155 -5.93 0.42 -12.90
CA LEU A 155 -5.18 1.62 -12.60
C LEU A 155 -3.69 1.26 -12.56
N GLU A 156 -2.91 1.73 -13.53
CA GLU A 156 -1.54 1.26 -13.75
C GLU A 156 -0.53 2.41 -13.73
N GLU A 157 0.50 2.26 -12.90
CA GLU A 157 1.63 3.18 -12.81
C GLU A 157 1.24 4.65 -12.53
N LEU A 158 0.05 4.86 -11.94
CA LEU A 158 -0.46 6.20 -11.61
C LEU A 158 0.26 6.79 -10.40
N SER A 159 0.68 8.05 -10.51
CA SER A 159 1.13 8.86 -9.38
C SER A 159 0.00 9.75 -8.90
N CYS A 160 -0.59 9.43 -7.75
CA CYS A 160 -1.79 10.11 -7.25
C CYS A 160 -1.54 10.91 -5.97
N GLU A 161 -2.03 12.14 -5.94
CA GLU A 161 -2.24 12.91 -4.71
C GLU A 161 -3.70 12.69 -4.29
N VAL A 162 -3.90 11.82 -3.31
CA VAL A 162 -5.23 11.37 -2.89
C VAL A 162 -5.75 12.28 -1.78
N ARG A 163 -6.96 12.80 -1.92
CA ARG A 163 -7.60 13.63 -0.89
C ARG A 163 -8.36 12.80 0.13
N ASP A 164 -9.17 11.87 -0.33
CA ASP A 164 -9.93 10.94 0.51
C ASP A 164 -9.69 9.49 0.10
N HIS A 165 -10.16 9.09 -1.09
CA HIS A 165 -10.14 7.73 -1.61
C HIS A 165 -9.57 7.71 -3.04
N LEU A 166 -9.05 6.56 -3.48
CA LEU A 166 -8.62 6.33 -4.85
C LEU A 166 -9.80 5.88 -5.74
N LEU A 167 -10.73 5.11 -5.19
CA LEU A 167 -11.96 4.68 -5.84
C LEU A 167 -13.16 5.14 -5.01
N GLU A 168 -14.33 5.31 -5.62
CA GLU A 168 -15.54 5.64 -4.86
C GLU A 168 -15.77 4.63 -3.72
N PRO A 169 -15.87 5.11 -2.47
CA PRO A 169 -16.10 4.24 -1.34
C PRO A 169 -17.51 3.64 -1.40
N ILE A 170 -17.60 2.34 -1.21
CA ILE A 170 -18.88 1.62 -1.08
C ILE A 170 -18.96 0.92 0.27
N PRO A 171 -20.16 0.51 0.74
CA PRO A 171 -20.29 -0.30 1.93
C PRO A 171 -19.50 -1.61 1.84
N ARG A 172 -18.86 -2.01 2.95
CA ARG A 172 -18.06 -3.25 3.05
C ARG A 172 -18.93 -4.52 3.07
N ASP A 173 -20.18 -4.39 3.48
CA ASP A 173 -21.18 -5.46 3.54
C ASP A 173 -21.79 -5.82 2.18
N ALA A 174 -21.29 -5.21 1.09
CA ALA A 174 -21.77 -5.36 -0.27
C ALA A 174 -23.25 -4.99 -0.48
N SER A 175 -23.87 -4.21 0.43
CA SER A 175 -25.27 -3.77 0.32
C SER A 175 -25.56 -2.94 -0.93
N ARG A 176 -24.54 -2.30 -1.52
CA ARG A 176 -24.60 -1.58 -2.81
C ARG A 176 -23.95 -2.36 -3.97
N GLY A 177 -23.59 -3.63 -3.77
CA GLY A 177 -22.73 -4.39 -4.66
C GLY A 177 -21.26 -4.33 -4.25
N ALA A 178 -20.39 -4.87 -5.10
CA ALA A 178 -18.95 -4.92 -4.87
C ALA A 178 -18.18 -4.46 -6.10
N TRP A 179 -16.99 -3.88 -5.89
CA TRP A 179 -16.01 -3.69 -6.95
C TRP A 179 -15.54 -5.06 -7.47
N ARG A 180 -15.50 -5.26 -8.80
CA ARG A 180 -15.18 -6.55 -9.42
C ARG A 180 -14.01 -6.43 -10.38
N ASP A 181 -13.03 -7.33 -10.24
CA ASP A 181 -11.85 -7.41 -11.11
C ASP A 181 -11.12 -6.07 -11.19
N VAL A 182 -10.79 -5.50 -10.02
CA VAL A 182 -10.06 -4.24 -9.94
C VAL A 182 -8.58 -4.56 -9.80
N ARG A 183 -7.74 -3.97 -10.66
CA ARG A 183 -6.29 -4.00 -10.54
C ARG A 183 -5.76 -2.60 -10.29
N VAL A 184 -4.95 -2.46 -9.26
CA VAL A 184 -4.11 -1.28 -9.03
C VAL A 184 -2.68 -1.76 -8.99
N SER A 185 -1.83 -1.33 -9.90
CA SER A 185 -0.47 -1.87 -10.00
C SER A 185 0.57 -0.82 -10.32
N GLY A 186 1.72 -0.88 -9.63
CA GLY A 186 2.78 0.10 -9.79
C GLY A 186 2.39 1.47 -9.24
N GLY A 187 3.10 2.51 -9.67
CA GLY A 187 2.80 3.88 -9.27
C GLY A 187 2.91 4.12 -7.76
N GLY A 188 2.41 5.26 -7.31
CA GLY A 188 2.42 5.61 -5.90
C GLY A 188 1.32 6.58 -5.52
N THR A 189 0.87 6.49 -4.27
CA THR A 189 -0.15 7.38 -3.73
C THR A 189 0.42 8.15 -2.53
N SER A 190 0.16 9.45 -2.47
CA SER A 190 0.42 10.28 -1.30
C SER A 190 -0.87 10.90 -0.80
N GLY A 191 -1.06 10.93 0.51
CA GLY A 191 -2.27 11.48 1.12
C GLY A 191 -3.41 10.48 1.22
N GLY A 192 -4.60 11.00 1.51
CA GLY A 192 -5.84 10.25 1.63
C GLY A 192 -6.21 9.99 3.09
N SER A 193 -7.52 10.04 3.38
CA SER A 193 -8.04 9.45 4.61
C SER A 193 -7.97 7.94 4.47
N THR A 194 -8.75 7.35 3.56
CA THR A 194 -8.72 5.92 3.25
C THR A 194 -8.53 5.66 1.76
N LEU A 195 -7.43 5.04 1.31
CA LEU A 195 -7.21 4.87 -0.13
C LEU A 195 -8.26 3.96 -0.79
N LEU A 196 -8.56 2.81 -0.22
CA LEU A 196 -9.60 1.91 -0.72
C LEU A 196 -10.58 1.54 0.39
N GLN A 197 -11.87 1.75 0.15
CA GLN A 197 -12.93 1.38 1.09
C GLN A 197 -14.08 0.66 0.38
N GLY A 198 -14.48 -0.50 0.91
CA GLY A 198 -15.69 -1.20 0.49
C GLY A 198 -15.54 -2.69 0.25
N ALA A 199 -16.55 -3.28 -0.38
CA ALA A 199 -16.55 -4.69 -0.76
C ALA A 199 -15.84 -4.90 -2.11
N PHE A 200 -14.92 -5.87 -2.17
CA PHE A 200 -14.17 -6.21 -3.37
C PHE A 200 -14.25 -7.71 -3.67
N LEU A 201 -14.44 -8.05 -4.94
CA LEU A 201 -14.29 -9.39 -5.46
C LEU A 201 -13.19 -9.36 -6.51
N ARG A 202 -12.10 -10.10 -6.28
CA ARG A 202 -10.94 -10.13 -7.20
C ARG A 202 -10.23 -8.78 -7.31
N LEU A 203 -9.89 -8.18 -6.16
CA LEU A 203 -8.98 -7.03 -6.09
C LEU A 203 -7.53 -7.50 -6.19
N ASP A 204 -6.76 -6.88 -7.07
CA ASP A 204 -5.31 -7.04 -7.22
C ASP A 204 -4.64 -5.70 -6.91
N PHE A 205 -4.25 -5.50 -5.65
CA PHE A 205 -3.72 -4.23 -5.14
C PHE A 205 -2.21 -4.33 -4.91
N GLN A 206 -1.43 -3.79 -5.85
CA GLN A 206 0.04 -3.85 -5.90
C GLN A 206 0.66 -2.45 -6.11
N PRO A 207 0.32 -1.43 -5.29
CA PRO A 207 0.98 -0.12 -5.41
C PRO A 207 2.47 -0.27 -5.10
N ALA A 208 3.36 0.46 -5.77
CA ALA A 208 4.77 0.41 -5.41
C ALA A 208 5.02 1.12 -4.06
N TYR A 209 4.25 2.18 -3.78
CA TYR A 209 4.46 3.02 -2.61
C TYR A 209 3.16 3.71 -2.18
N VAL A 210 2.86 3.70 -0.88
CA VAL A 210 1.76 4.42 -0.24
C VAL A 210 2.33 5.25 0.90
N ASN A 211 2.05 6.56 0.94
CA ASN A 211 2.55 7.44 1.99
C ASN A 211 1.55 8.50 2.41
N ASP A 212 1.79 9.04 3.59
CA ASP A 212 1.06 10.18 4.16
C ASP A 212 -0.46 9.91 4.29
N VAL A 213 -0.83 8.66 4.53
CA VAL A 213 -2.21 8.27 4.81
C VAL A 213 -2.60 8.72 6.22
N SER A 214 -3.86 9.14 6.39
CA SER A 214 -4.36 9.74 7.63
C SER A 214 -5.48 8.97 8.35
N ASP A 215 -6.11 7.96 7.73
CA ASP A 215 -7.09 7.06 8.39
C ASP A 215 -6.73 5.57 8.19
N SER A 216 -6.67 5.08 6.95
CA SER A 216 -6.28 3.69 6.65
C SER A 216 -5.80 3.54 5.21
N VAL A 217 -4.94 2.57 4.90
CA VAL A 217 -4.60 2.31 3.49
C VAL A 217 -5.76 1.59 2.82
N VAL A 218 -6.26 0.54 3.46
CA VAL A 218 -7.42 -0.21 2.99
C VAL A 218 -8.39 -0.46 4.13
N ARG A 219 -9.69 -0.35 3.81
CA ARG A 219 -10.82 -0.75 4.66
C ARG A 219 -11.77 -1.59 3.85
N ILE A 220 -11.47 -2.88 3.72
CA ILE A 220 -12.10 -3.73 2.72
C ILE A 220 -12.67 -5.02 3.31
N GLY A 221 -13.67 -5.55 2.62
CA GLY A 221 -14.17 -6.91 2.75
C GLY A 221 -14.36 -7.56 1.38
N GLY A 222 -14.95 -8.75 1.35
CA GLY A 222 -15.24 -9.51 0.14
C GLY A 222 -14.34 -10.74 -0.01
N SER A 223 -13.90 -11.06 -1.23
CA SER A 223 -13.13 -12.29 -1.45
C SER A 223 -12.17 -12.26 -2.63
N ASP A 224 -11.36 -13.31 -2.72
CA ASP A 224 -10.48 -13.59 -3.85
C ASP A 224 -9.52 -12.44 -4.15
N SER A 225 -8.99 -11.78 -3.12
CA SER A 225 -8.18 -10.57 -3.29
C SER A 225 -6.71 -10.84 -3.01
N TRP A 226 -5.84 -10.21 -3.80
CA TRP A 226 -4.38 -10.26 -3.68
C TRP A 226 -3.85 -8.85 -3.41
N LEU A 227 -3.42 -8.63 -2.17
CA LEU A 227 -2.88 -7.35 -1.73
C LEU A 227 -1.39 -7.51 -1.48
N PHE A 228 -0.56 -6.65 -2.05
CA PHE A 228 0.88 -6.60 -1.77
C PHE A 228 1.64 -7.93 -1.99
N THR A 229 1.19 -8.72 -2.96
CA THR A 229 1.74 -10.06 -3.24
C THR A 229 2.87 -10.03 -4.27
N ARG A 230 3.08 -8.89 -4.95
CA ARG A 230 4.01 -8.77 -6.07
C ARG A 230 4.85 -7.51 -5.98
N GLY A 231 6.01 -7.64 -5.33
CA GLY A 231 7.03 -6.61 -5.25
C GLY A 231 7.26 -6.10 -3.83
N PRO A 232 8.21 -5.17 -3.64
CA PRO A 232 8.36 -4.47 -2.38
C PRO A 232 7.27 -3.40 -2.27
N HIS A 233 6.47 -3.47 -1.20
CA HIS A 233 5.40 -2.51 -0.96
C HIS A 233 5.71 -1.72 0.31
N TYR A 234 5.84 -0.41 0.18
CA TYR A 234 6.02 0.48 1.33
C TYR A 234 4.73 1.20 1.66
N VAL A 235 4.40 1.23 2.94
CA VAL A 235 3.19 1.84 3.48
C VAL A 235 3.56 2.73 4.66
N SER A 236 3.14 4.00 4.62
CA SER A 236 3.36 4.94 5.72
C SER A 236 2.23 5.96 5.85
N GLY A 237 2.17 6.57 7.02
CA GLY A 237 1.16 7.57 7.37
C GLY A 237 1.19 7.87 8.86
N THR A 238 0.31 8.80 9.26
CA THR A 238 0.07 9.14 10.67
C THR A 238 -1.40 8.97 10.96
N LEU A 239 -1.72 7.95 11.74
CA LEU A 239 -3.10 7.55 12.01
C LEU A 239 -3.51 7.88 13.44
N PRO A 240 -4.81 8.11 13.69
CA PRO A 240 -5.37 8.07 15.04
C PRO A 240 -5.03 6.74 15.75
N PRO A 241 -4.81 6.73 17.09
CA PRO A 241 -4.32 5.55 17.82
C PRO A 241 -5.14 4.27 17.64
N ASP A 242 -6.45 4.38 17.42
CA ASP A 242 -7.41 3.27 17.28
C ASP A 242 -7.59 2.79 15.83
N ARG A 243 -6.83 3.34 14.87
CA ARG A 243 -6.98 3.02 13.45
C ARG A 243 -5.92 2.04 12.94
N PRO A 244 -6.33 0.96 12.24
CA PRO A 244 -5.39 0.09 11.52
C PRO A 244 -4.91 0.73 10.21
N PHE A 245 -3.71 0.39 9.76
CA PHE A 245 -3.31 0.66 8.38
C PHE A 245 -4.07 -0.23 7.39
N LEU A 246 -4.23 -1.52 7.72
CA LEU A 246 -5.03 -2.47 6.93
C LEU A 246 -6.22 -2.96 7.77
N ASP A 247 -7.44 -2.54 7.43
CA ASP A 247 -8.70 -2.97 8.06
C ASP A 247 -9.38 -4.02 7.15
N LEU A 248 -9.25 -5.29 7.51
CA LEU A 248 -9.65 -6.45 6.71
C LEU A 248 -10.81 -7.18 7.40
N VAL A 249 -12.03 -6.73 7.13
CA VAL A 249 -13.25 -7.27 7.76
C VAL A 249 -14.07 -8.03 6.73
N ASP A 250 -14.42 -9.28 7.05
CA ASP A 250 -15.12 -10.17 6.13
C ASP A 250 -14.40 -10.36 4.79
N LEU A 251 -13.05 -10.43 4.83
CA LEU A 251 -12.21 -10.69 3.66
C LEU A 251 -11.79 -12.17 3.62
N GLY A 252 -12.43 -12.95 2.74
CA GLY A 252 -12.20 -14.39 2.60
C GLY A 252 -11.35 -14.76 1.39
N GLN A 253 -10.78 -15.97 1.38
CA GLN A 253 -10.07 -16.57 0.24
C GLN A 253 -9.05 -15.61 -0.41
N SER A 254 -8.37 -14.84 0.44
CA SER A 254 -7.55 -13.70 0.03
C SER A 254 -6.14 -13.83 0.59
N ILE A 255 -5.20 -13.16 -0.07
CA ILE A 255 -3.79 -13.15 0.31
C ILE A 255 -3.32 -11.70 0.46
N VAL A 256 -2.76 -11.39 1.61
CA VAL A 256 -2.02 -10.17 1.89
C VAL A 256 -0.55 -10.54 2.00
N GLY A 257 0.28 -9.99 1.11
CA GLY A 257 1.71 -10.31 1.02
C GLY A 257 2.61 -9.36 1.81
N SER A 258 3.80 -9.12 1.26
CA SER A 258 4.91 -8.43 1.92
C SER A 258 4.75 -6.91 1.90
N ALA A 259 3.81 -6.41 2.68
CA ALA A 259 3.69 -4.99 3.00
C ALA A 259 4.66 -4.60 4.11
N TYR A 260 5.50 -3.59 3.86
CA TYR A 260 6.34 -2.93 4.85
C TYR A 260 5.61 -1.69 5.37
N ILE A 261 4.97 -1.84 6.53
CA ILE A 261 4.13 -0.84 7.18
C ILE A 261 4.97 -0.10 8.22
N THR A 262 5.22 1.18 7.97
CA THR A 262 5.82 2.08 8.93
C THR A 262 4.74 2.92 9.59
N ALA A 263 4.07 2.36 10.60
CA ALA A 263 2.93 2.98 11.28
C ALA A 263 3.34 4.07 12.30
N GLN A 264 2.85 5.31 12.12
CA GLN A 264 2.91 6.38 13.13
C GLN A 264 1.53 6.54 13.76
N GLY A 265 1.45 6.52 15.08
CA GLY A 265 0.14 6.39 15.72
C GLY A 265 -0.45 4.99 15.44
N GLY A 266 -1.79 4.89 15.44
CA GLY A 266 -2.55 3.72 14.99
C GLY A 266 -2.03 2.33 15.39
N HIS A 267 -2.37 1.36 14.54
CA HIS A 267 -1.94 -0.03 14.64
C HIS A 267 -1.78 -0.66 13.25
N GLY A 268 -1.08 -1.81 13.15
CA GLY A 268 -0.64 -2.32 11.85
C GLY A 268 -1.78 -2.90 11.02
N VAL A 269 -2.25 -4.08 11.38
CA VAL A 269 -3.26 -4.84 10.64
C VAL A 269 -4.40 -5.22 11.59
N ALA A 270 -5.64 -5.06 11.15
CA ALA A 270 -6.82 -5.59 11.81
C ALA A 270 -7.51 -6.62 10.90
N ILE A 271 -7.79 -7.79 11.45
CA ILE A 271 -8.55 -8.87 10.80
C ILE A 271 -9.81 -9.10 11.64
N GLY A 272 -10.97 -9.17 10.98
CA GLY A 272 -12.24 -9.40 11.66
C GLY A 272 -13.33 -9.98 10.76
N GLY A 273 -14.52 -10.13 11.34
CA GLY A 273 -15.67 -10.69 10.63
C GLY A 273 -15.72 -12.23 10.68
N ARG A 274 -16.38 -12.84 9.69
CA ARG A 274 -16.68 -14.28 9.64
C ARG A 274 -16.16 -14.97 8.37
N ALA A 275 -15.43 -14.25 7.53
CA ALA A 275 -14.90 -14.81 6.29
C ALA A 275 -13.81 -15.86 6.54
N THR A 276 -13.60 -16.76 5.57
CA THR A 276 -12.70 -17.91 5.70
C THR A 276 -11.50 -17.85 4.76
N GLY A 277 -10.34 -18.37 5.19
CA GLY A 277 -9.20 -18.64 4.31
C GLY A 277 -8.35 -17.40 3.98
N LEU A 278 -8.22 -16.45 4.92
CA LEU A 278 -7.33 -15.30 4.77
C LEU A 278 -5.89 -15.70 5.09
N ARG A 279 -4.96 -15.32 4.21
CA ARG A 279 -3.52 -15.54 4.41
C ARG A 279 -2.77 -14.22 4.47
N LEU A 280 -2.08 -13.96 5.58
CA LEU A 280 -1.15 -12.84 5.75
C LEU A 280 0.28 -13.39 5.67
N THR A 281 1.10 -12.95 4.71
CA THR A 281 2.42 -13.54 4.43
C THR A 281 3.50 -12.48 4.25
N GLY A 282 4.53 -12.50 5.10
CA GLY A 282 5.70 -11.63 4.97
C GLY A 282 5.45 -10.16 5.29
N THR A 283 4.33 -9.83 5.94
CA THR A 283 4.01 -8.48 6.37
C THR A 283 4.94 -8.04 7.50
N MET A 284 5.43 -6.81 7.42
CA MET A 284 6.36 -6.22 8.37
C MET A 284 5.78 -4.93 8.92
N VAL A 285 5.51 -4.89 10.23
CA VAL A 285 5.09 -3.68 10.96
C VAL A 285 6.29 -3.16 11.73
N ASP A 286 6.78 -1.99 11.32
CA ASP A 286 8.05 -1.43 11.77
C ASP A 286 7.97 0.07 12.03
N ALA A 287 7.99 0.45 13.29
CA ALA A 287 8.12 1.85 13.70
C ALA A 287 9.55 2.22 14.11
N THR A 288 10.59 1.65 13.46
CA THR A 288 11.99 1.98 13.75
C THR A 288 12.25 3.49 13.65
N GLY A 289 12.99 4.01 14.64
CA GLY A 289 13.30 5.43 14.75
C GLY A 289 12.17 6.30 15.29
N ARG A 290 11.07 5.69 15.77
CA ARG A 290 9.92 6.40 16.36
C ARG A 290 9.78 6.09 17.84
N THR A 291 9.27 7.04 18.61
CA THR A 291 9.14 6.93 20.08
C THR A 291 7.84 7.57 20.56
N GLY A 292 7.36 7.13 21.73
CA GLY A 292 6.14 7.65 22.35
C GLY A 292 4.94 7.59 21.39
N GLU A 293 4.23 8.70 21.25
CA GLU A 293 3.03 8.83 20.41
C GLU A 293 3.30 8.64 18.90
N SER A 294 4.55 8.81 18.46
CA SER A 294 4.92 8.62 17.05
C SER A 294 5.16 7.16 16.66
N ALA A 295 5.33 6.26 17.63
CA ALA A 295 5.45 4.83 17.38
C ALA A 295 4.06 4.19 17.14
N THR A 296 4.02 2.89 16.83
CA THR A 296 2.75 2.17 16.67
C THR A 296 2.08 2.00 18.04
N GLN A 297 0.87 2.54 18.21
CA GLN A 297 0.27 2.73 19.53
C GLN A 297 -0.34 1.47 20.11
N LEU A 298 -1.01 0.65 19.29
CA LEU A 298 -1.55 -0.65 19.70
C LEU A 298 -0.75 -1.80 19.06
N ALA A 299 -1.33 -3.00 19.00
CA ALA A 299 -0.70 -4.18 18.42
C ALA A 299 -0.26 -3.98 16.95
N GLY A 300 0.79 -4.65 16.52
CA GLY A 300 1.11 -4.75 15.08
C GLY A 300 0.05 -5.52 14.31
N LEU A 301 -0.62 -6.49 14.94
CA LEU A 301 -1.72 -7.26 14.37
C LEU A 301 -2.81 -7.52 15.41
N GLN A 302 -4.06 -7.25 15.04
CA GLN A 302 -5.25 -7.59 15.83
C GLN A 302 -6.14 -8.53 15.02
N ILE A 303 -6.52 -9.66 15.61
CA ILE A 303 -7.46 -10.63 15.03
C ILE A 303 -8.65 -10.73 15.97
N THR A 304 -9.82 -10.31 15.49
CA THR A 304 -11.08 -10.31 16.24
C THR A 304 -12.10 -11.29 15.68
N GLY A 305 -11.78 -11.94 14.55
CA GLY A 305 -12.65 -12.86 13.84
C GLY A 305 -11.95 -13.51 12.64
N GLY A 306 -12.73 -14.24 11.84
CA GLY A 306 -12.26 -15.03 10.70
C GLY A 306 -12.11 -16.53 11.00
N ILE A 307 -12.13 -17.36 9.96
CA ILE A 307 -11.99 -18.82 10.05
C ILE A 307 -10.84 -19.24 9.15
N ASP A 308 -9.95 -20.15 9.59
CA ASP A 308 -8.79 -20.59 8.80
C ASP A 308 -7.90 -19.38 8.41
N THR A 309 -7.49 -18.61 9.42
CA THR A 309 -6.58 -17.47 9.24
C THR A 309 -5.14 -17.93 9.41
N THR A 310 -4.34 -17.84 8.35
CA THR A 310 -2.91 -18.19 8.41
C THR A 310 -2.04 -16.95 8.31
N VAL A 311 -1.15 -16.77 9.29
CA VAL A 311 -0.19 -15.67 9.37
C VAL A 311 1.22 -16.24 9.28
N THR A 312 1.92 -16.01 8.17
CA THR A 312 3.26 -16.55 7.91
C THR A 312 4.30 -15.43 7.83
N ASP A 313 5.43 -15.60 8.53
CA ASP A 313 6.58 -14.69 8.52
C ASP A 313 6.21 -13.23 8.83
N LEU A 314 5.24 -13.03 9.73
CA LEU A 314 4.91 -11.72 10.27
C LEU A 314 6.10 -11.19 11.07
N TRP A 315 6.45 -9.92 10.86
CA TRP A 315 7.47 -9.23 11.64
C TRP A 315 6.85 -8.01 12.33
N VAL A 316 7.02 -7.89 13.65
CA VAL A 316 6.48 -6.77 14.43
C VAL A 316 7.57 -6.17 15.32
N PHE A 317 7.86 -4.89 15.12
CA PHE A 317 8.80 -4.11 15.92
C PHE A 317 8.22 -2.76 16.28
N ASN A 318 8.49 -2.35 17.53
CA ASN A 318 8.10 -1.04 18.07
C ASN A 318 6.59 -0.75 17.95
N ALA A 319 5.80 -1.80 18.18
CA ALA A 319 4.36 -1.72 18.39
C ALA A 319 4.03 -1.76 19.88
N ASN A 320 2.76 -1.47 20.19
CA ASN A 320 2.24 -1.35 21.55
C ASN A 320 2.97 -0.29 22.38
N ALA A 321 3.38 0.83 21.77
CA ALA A 321 4.13 1.88 22.47
C ALA A 321 3.34 2.52 23.63
N SER A 322 2.00 2.48 23.57
CA SER A 322 1.12 2.96 24.65
C SER A 322 0.98 1.97 25.81
N GLY A 323 1.32 0.70 25.61
CA GLY A 323 1.05 -0.39 26.55
C GLY A 323 -0.44 -0.76 26.67
N ALA A 324 -1.33 -0.18 25.84
CA ALA A 324 -2.77 -0.43 25.92
C ALA A 324 -3.19 -1.78 25.33
N SER A 325 -2.34 -2.42 24.53
CA SER A 325 -2.57 -3.76 24.01
C SER A 325 -1.95 -4.81 24.93
N PRO A 326 -2.61 -5.95 25.20
CA PRO A 326 -2.05 -7.03 26.02
C PRO A 326 -0.86 -7.77 25.37
N GLY A 327 -0.56 -7.48 24.09
CA GLY A 327 0.64 -7.96 23.41
C GLY A 327 0.89 -7.23 22.09
N LEU A 328 2.02 -7.55 21.44
CA LEU A 328 2.34 -7.02 20.10
C LEU A 328 1.41 -7.57 19.01
N VAL A 329 0.83 -8.74 19.25
CA VAL A 329 -0.25 -9.33 18.47
C VAL A 329 -1.37 -9.71 19.43
N THR A 330 -2.61 -9.43 19.06
CA THR A 330 -3.77 -9.82 19.85
C THR A 330 -4.72 -10.67 19.03
N VAL A 331 -5.20 -11.76 19.62
CA VAL A 331 -6.19 -12.65 19.00
C VAL A 331 -7.34 -12.86 19.97
N THR A 332 -8.41 -12.10 19.80
CA THR A 332 -9.59 -12.11 20.68
C THR A 332 -10.80 -12.80 20.08
N GLY A 333 -10.69 -13.26 18.84
CA GLY A 333 -11.73 -14.00 18.13
C GLY A 333 -11.16 -14.73 16.92
N GLY A 334 -12.03 -15.53 16.30
CA GLY A 334 -11.70 -16.36 15.14
C GLY A 334 -11.56 -17.84 15.47
N GLU A 335 -11.48 -18.66 14.42
CA GLU A 335 -11.36 -20.11 14.46
C GLU A 335 -10.20 -20.55 13.55
N ASP A 336 -9.45 -21.58 13.97
CA ASP A 336 -8.31 -22.12 13.23
C ASP A 336 -7.26 -21.05 12.84
N VAL A 337 -6.83 -20.26 13.83
CA VAL A 337 -5.79 -19.23 13.64
C VAL A 337 -4.41 -19.85 13.79
N LEU A 338 -3.60 -19.77 12.73
CA LEU A 338 -2.26 -20.33 12.64
C LEU A 338 -1.21 -19.24 12.42
N PHE A 339 -0.20 -19.19 13.29
CA PHE A 339 1.01 -18.40 13.10
C PHE A 339 2.18 -19.31 12.70
N VAL A 340 2.88 -18.96 11.64
CA VAL A 340 4.06 -19.66 11.15
C VAL A 340 5.26 -18.72 11.12
N ALA A 341 6.26 -19.02 11.92
CA ALA A 341 7.51 -18.28 12.05
C ALA A 341 7.37 -16.76 12.29
N PRO A 342 6.46 -16.29 13.17
CA PRO A 342 6.37 -14.86 13.48
C PRO A 342 7.67 -14.37 14.17
N ARG A 343 7.99 -13.09 13.98
CA ARG A 343 9.25 -12.47 14.39
C ARG A 343 9.02 -11.21 15.21
N PHE A 344 9.66 -11.17 16.38
CA PHE A 344 9.54 -10.09 17.34
C PHE A 344 10.93 -9.66 17.80
N PRO A 345 11.64 -8.79 17.06
CA PRO A 345 12.88 -8.22 17.55
C PRO A 345 12.60 -7.23 18.70
N GLY A 346 13.53 -7.16 19.64
CA GLY A 346 13.58 -6.12 20.67
C GLY A 346 14.52 -4.97 20.32
N PHE A 347 15.35 -5.12 19.29
CA PHE A 347 16.25 -4.08 18.80
C PHE A 347 16.37 -4.13 17.27
N VAL A 348 16.44 -2.96 16.65
CA VAL A 348 16.74 -2.78 15.22
C VAL A 348 17.65 -1.55 15.10
N ASP A 349 18.76 -1.66 14.37
CA ASP A 349 19.72 -0.56 14.15
C ASP A 349 20.16 0.19 15.44
N GLY A 350 20.33 -0.57 16.54
CA GLY A 350 20.71 -0.02 17.85
C GLY A 350 19.58 0.68 18.61
N GLN A 351 18.36 0.73 18.05
CA GLN A 351 17.18 1.28 18.70
C GLN A 351 16.39 0.15 19.40
N PRO A 352 16.09 0.27 20.70
CA PRO A 352 15.19 -0.66 21.38
C PRO A 352 13.74 -0.47 20.90
N ALA A 353 12.95 -1.54 20.93
CA ALA A 353 11.49 -1.43 20.84
C ALA A 353 10.92 -0.78 22.11
N ALA A 354 9.77 -0.10 22.00
CA ALA A 354 9.08 0.48 23.16
C ALA A 354 8.64 -0.58 24.19
N ASP A 355 8.20 -1.75 23.71
CA ASP A 355 7.81 -2.89 24.55
C ASP A 355 8.73 -4.09 24.25
N VAL A 356 9.60 -4.43 25.20
CA VAL A 356 10.50 -5.59 25.15
C VAL A 356 10.19 -6.68 26.18
N ASP A 357 9.40 -6.37 27.20
CA ASP A 357 9.10 -7.27 28.31
C ASP A 357 7.71 -7.92 28.18
N GLY A 358 6.81 -7.26 27.45
CA GLY A 358 5.44 -7.70 27.23
C GLY A 358 5.32 -8.92 26.30
N PRO A 359 4.16 -9.60 26.33
CA PRO A 359 3.87 -10.73 25.46
C PRO A 359 3.99 -10.37 23.98
N CYS A 360 4.61 -11.26 23.20
CA CYS A 360 4.65 -11.14 21.75
C CYS A 360 3.27 -11.38 21.14
N ILE A 361 2.53 -12.37 21.65
CA ILE A 361 1.16 -12.68 21.24
C ILE A 361 0.34 -12.88 22.52
N HIS A 362 -0.83 -12.25 22.58
CA HIS A 362 -1.87 -12.51 23.57
C HIS A 362 -3.12 -13.09 22.90
N THR A 363 -3.78 -14.06 23.53
CA THR A 363 -5.02 -14.62 22.98
C THR A 363 -6.11 -14.96 24.01
N THR A 364 -7.36 -14.88 23.56
CA THR A 364 -8.56 -15.35 24.28
C THR A 364 -9.28 -16.48 23.54
N VAL A 365 -8.69 -17.01 22.46
CA VAL A 365 -9.23 -18.13 21.67
C VAL A 365 -8.12 -19.13 21.33
N PRO A 366 -8.45 -20.38 20.94
CA PRO A 366 -7.42 -21.33 20.55
C PRO A 366 -6.62 -20.86 19.33
N ILE A 367 -5.29 -20.90 19.43
CA ILE A 367 -4.36 -20.60 18.33
C ILE A 367 -3.24 -21.64 18.25
N THR A 368 -2.65 -21.78 17.08
CA THR A 368 -1.40 -22.53 16.89
C THR A 368 -0.27 -21.57 16.52
N VAL A 369 0.89 -21.72 17.17
CA VAL A 369 2.10 -20.92 16.91
C VAL A 369 3.26 -21.86 16.60
N LEU A 370 3.77 -21.79 15.38
CA LEU A 370 4.88 -22.61 14.89
C LEU A 370 6.15 -21.79 14.77
N ALA A 371 7.24 -22.27 15.39
CA ALA A 371 8.60 -21.73 15.27
C ALA A 371 8.74 -20.19 15.43
N PRO A 372 8.13 -19.56 16.46
CA PRO A 372 8.25 -18.14 16.69
C PRO A 372 9.69 -17.73 17.03
N LYS A 373 10.08 -16.53 16.60
CA LYS A 373 11.43 -15.98 16.77
C LYS A 373 11.38 -14.65 17.50
N ALA A 374 12.23 -14.51 18.51
CA ALA A 374 12.45 -13.25 19.19
C ALA A 374 13.93 -13.11 19.55
N ALA A 375 14.45 -11.90 19.43
CA ALA A 375 15.84 -11.56 19.74
C ALA A 375 15.89 -10.23 20.48
N GLY A 376 16.55 -10.17 21.62
CA GLY A 376 16.65 -8.95 22.44
C GLY A 376 15.35 -8.52 23.13
N ARG A 377 14.38 -9.43 23.28
CA ARG A 377 13.13 -9.23 24.04
C ARG A 377 12.70 -10.52 24.73
N ALA A 378 11.68 -10.44 25.59
CA ALA A 378 11.06 -11.59 26.22
C ALA A 378 10.45 -12.56 25.18
N LYS A 379 10.78 -13.86 25.31
CA LYS A 379 10.17 -14.96 24.55
C LYS A 379 8.88 -15.41 25.24
N LEU A 380 7.90 -14.52 25.28
CA LEU A 380 6.68 -14.68 26.06
C LEU A 380 5.46 -14.64 25.15
N LEU A 381 4.54 -15.59 25.34
CA LEU A 381 3.17 -15.55 24.85
C LEU A 381 2.23 -15.55 26.08
N SER A 382 1.03 -14.99 25.93
CA SER A 382 0.02 -15.01 26.99
C SER A 382 -1.35 -15.49 26.50
N GLU A 383 -2.09 -16.12 27.40
CA GLU A 383 -3.42 -16.64 27.16
C GLU A 383 -4.37 -16.25 28.30
N ALA A 384 -5.63 -15.97 27.99
CA ALA A 384 -6.63 -15.63 29.01
C ALA A 384 -7.03 -16.84 29.87
N GLU A 385 -6.96 -18.05 29.30
CA GLU A 385 -7.25 -19.30 29.99
C GLU A 385 -6.20 -20.36 29.59
N PRO A 386 -5.89 -21.34 30.47
CA PRO A 386 -4.90 -22.36 30.16
C PRO A 386 -5.25 -23.20 28.93
N GLY A 387 -4.28 -23.41 28.05
CA GLY A 387 -4.40 -24.35 26.93
C GLY A 387 -5.00 -23.78 25.64
N LEU A 388 -5.07 -22.45 25.51
CA LEU A 388 -5.46 -21.78 24.27
C LEU A 388 -4.31 -21.77 23.25
N ILE A 389 -3.06 -21.79 23.69
CA ILE A 389 -1.91 -21.75 22.79
C ILE A 389 -1.34 -23.16 22.59
N THR A 390 -1.42 -23.66 21.34
CA THR A 390 -0.61 -24.78 20.89
C THR A 390 0.71 -24.28 20.33
N LEU A 391 1.82 -24.57 21.01
CA LEU A 391 3.15 -24.09 20.65
C LEU A 391 4.03 -25.23 20.09
N VAL A 392 4.60 -25.04 18.89
CA VAL A 392 5.41 -26.06 18.22
C VAL A 392 6.75 -25.49 17.77
N GLY A 393 7.85 -26.20 18.03
CA GLY A 393 9.18 -25.82 17.56
C GLY A 393 9.69 -24.49 18.15
N ALA A 394 9.32 -24.17 19.39
CA ALA A 394 9.58 -22.88 20.02
C ALA A 394 10.47 -23.01 21.28
N PRO A 395 11.75 -23.40 21.16
CA PRO A 395 12.62 -23.60 22.32
C PRO A 395 12.83 -22.30 23.11
N GLY A 396 12.64 -22.39 24.43
CA GLY A 396 12.81 -21.28 25.37
C GLY A 396 11.71 -20.23 25.32
N TRP A 397 10.56 -20.54 24.73
CA TRP A 397 9.35 -19.73 24.82
C TRP A 397 8.49 -20.14 26.01
N GLU A 398 7.95 -19.15 26.70
CA GLU A 398 7.02 -19.32 27.81
C GLU A 398 5.60 -18.95 27.38
N VAL A 399 4.62 -19.69 27.91
CA VAL A 399 3.20 -19.34 27.83
C VAL A 399 2.73 -19.04 29.26
N ARG A 400 2.10 -17.87 29.46
CA ARG A 400 1.57 -17.45 30.77
C ARG A 400 0.08 -17.16 30.69
N THR A 401 -0.65 -17.61 31.70
CA THR A 401 -2.05 -17.23 31.89
C THR A 401 -2.14 -15.89 32.61
N THR A 402 -2.97 -14.96 32.13
CA THR A 402 -3.12 -13.60 32.67
C THR A 402 -4.48 -13.33 33.27
#